data_AF-A0A2A5T6A2-F1
#
_entry.id   AF-A0A2A5T6A2-F1
#
_cell.length_a   1.000
_cell.length_b   1.000
_cell.length_c   1.000
_cell.angle_alpha   90.00
_cell.angle_beta   90.00
_cell.angle_gamma   90.00
#
_symmetry.space_group_name_H-M   'P 1'
#
loop_
_entity.id
_entity.type
_entity.pdbx_description
1 polymer ?
#
loop_
_entity_poly.entity_id
_entity_poly.type
_entity_poly.pdbx_seq_one_letter_code
_entity_poly.pdbx_strand_id
1 'polypeptide(L)' 'MNNLDAVFVDVDDFCQTYLPAWEKHLIYSDVKQRNKPSHLSVSKVMTIVITFHQSGY' A
#
# COMPACT_ATOMS: atom_id res chain seq x y z
N MET A 1 8.73 -6.84 19.79
CA MET A 1 9.32 -5.66 19.13
C MET A 1 8.90 -5.71 17.68
N ASN A 2 8.01 -4.82 17.26
CA ASN A 2 7.64 -4.71 15.86
C ASN A 2 8.79 -3.98 15.17
N ASN A 3 9.52 -4.67 14.31
CA ASN A 3 10.54 -4.03 13.50
C ASN A 3 9.82 -3.27 12.37
N LEU A 4 9.48 -2.01 12.65
CA LEU A 4 8.81 -1.11 11.71
C LEU A 4 9.55 -1.08 10.37
N ASP A 5 10.89 -1.07 10.41
CA ASP A 5 11.72 -1.02 9.21
C ASP A 5 11.57 -2.29 8.38
N ALA A 6 11.53 -3.47 9.02
CA ALA A 6 11.28 -4.72 8.31
C ALA A 6 9.89 -4.76 7.66
N VAL A 7 8.85 -4.34 8.39
CA VAL A 7 7.49 -4.25 7.83
C VAL A 7 7.44 -3.25 6.68
N PHE A 8 8.10 -2.10 6.82
CA PHE A 8 8.12 -1.08 5.77
C PHE A 8 8.83 -1.57 4.51
N VAL A 9 9.98 -2.25 4.64
CA VAL A 9 10.73 -2.82 3.51
C VAL A 9 9.86 -3.85 2.76
N ASP A 10 9.26 -4.80 3.49
CA ASP A 10 8.41 -5.83 2.88
C ASP A 10 7.20 -5.20 2.16
N VAL A 11 6.59 -4.18 2.76
CA VAL A 11 5.43 -3.47 2.18
C VAL A 11 5.83 -2.63 0.97
N ASP A 12 7.00 -2.00 0.98
CA ASP A 12 7.46 -1.20 -0.15
C ASP A 12 7.78 -2.07 -1.37
N ASP A 13 8.49 -3.19 -1.18
CA ASP A 13 8.77 -4.18 -2.23
C ASP A 13 7.47 -4.78 -2.79
N PHE A 14 6.50 -5.07 -1.92
CA PHE A 14 5.15 -5.48 -2.34
C PHE A 14 4.47 -4.41 -3.19
N CYS A 15 4.53 -3.13 -2.80
CA CYS A 15 3.90 -2.04 -3.55
C CYS A 15 4.50 -1.87 -4.96
N GLN A 16 5.80 -2.10 -5.13
CA GLN A 16 6.46 -2.02 -6.44
C GLN A 16 5.86 -3.01 -7.46
N THR A 17 5.41 -4.18 -7.01
CA THR A 17 4.77 -5.18 -7.87
C THR A 17 3.25 -5.05 -7.91
N TYR A 18 2.62 -4.73 -6.79
CA TYR A 18 1.16 -4.65 -6.66
C TYR A 18 0.55 -3.45 -7.39
N LEU A 19 1.12 -2.24 -7.24
CA LEU A 19 0.52 -1.03 -7.81
C LEU A 19 0.38 -1.09 -9.34
N PRO A 20 1.39 -1.49 -10.12
CA PRO A 20 1.25 -1.63 -11.57
C PRO A 20 0.22 -2.69 -11.96
N ALA A 21 0.11 -3.79 -11.21
CA ALA A 21 -0.88 -4.82 -11.45
C ALA A 21 -2.31 -4.32 -11.17
N TRP A 22 -2.47 -3.56 -10.07
CA TRP A 22 -3.74 -2.95 -9.69
C TRP A 22 -4.22 -1.92 -10.73
N GLU A 23 -3.33 -1.05 -11.22
CA GLU A 23 -3.68 -0.10 -12.29
C GLU A 23 -4.14 -0.80 -13.58
N LYS A 24 -3.44 -1.88 -13.99
CA LYS A 24 -3.87 -2.70 -15.13
C LYS A 24 -5.25 -3.32 -14.92
N HIS A 25 -5.52 -3.79 -13.71
CA HIS A 25 -6.83 -4.36 -13.36
C HIS A 25 -7.95 -3.31 -13.42
N LEU A 26 -7.70 -2.09 -12.93
CA LEU A 26 -8.68 -0.99 -13.01
C LEU A 26 -9.00 -0.61 -14.45
N ILE A 27 -8.00 -0.55 -15.33
CA ILE A 27 -8.20 -0.28 -16.77
C ILE A 27 -9.02 -1.39 -17.41
N TYR A 28 -8.70 -2.65 -17.13
CA TYR A 28 -9.41 -3.79 -17.71
C TYR A 28 -10.86 -3.91 -17.23
N SER A 29 -11.11 -3.62 -15.95
CA SER A 29 -12.44 -3.73 -15.34
C SER A 29 -13.39 -2.56 -15.67
N ASP A 30 -12.91 -1.53 -16.40
CA ASP A 30 -13.59 -0.25 -16.64
C ASP A 30 -14.08 0.44 -15.35
N VAL A 31 -13.51 0.07 -14.20
CA VAL A 31 -13.81 0.70 -12.92
C VAL A 31 -13.10 2.05 -12.88
N LYS A 32 -13.86 3.10 -13.15
CA LYS A 32 -13.37 4.48 -13.12
C LYS A 32 -13.13 4.93 -11.70
N GLN A 33 -11.87 4.95 -11.29
CA GLN A 33 -11.43 5.51 -10.02
C GLN A 33 -10.61 6.79 -10.25
N ARG A 34 -10.86 7.83 -9.45
CA ARG A 34 -10.10 9.07 -9.53
C ARG A 34 -8.67 8.84 -9.05
N ASN A 35 -7.69 9.01 -9.94
CA ASN A 35 -6.27 9.03 -9.55
C ASN A 35 -5.89 10.42 -9.03
N LYS A 36 -6.01 10.62 -7.71
CA LYS A 36 -5.57 11.86 -7.05
C LYS A 36 -4.31 11.57 -6.23
N PRO A 37 -3.19 12.27 -6.47
CA PRO A 37 -1.99 12.08 -5.67
C PRO A 37 -2.29 12.42 -4.21
N SER A 38 -1.75 11.60 -3.32
CA SER A 38 -1.83 11.74 -1.88
C SER A 38 -0.49 12.28 -1.34
N HIS A 39 -0.50 12.89 -0.16
CA HIS A 39 0.75 13.32 0.52
C HIS A 39 1.58 12.13 1.02
N LEU A 40 0.96 10.96 1.20
CA LEU A 40 1.62 9.73 1.62
C LEU A 40 1.67 8.73 0.45
N SER A 41 2.77 7.98 0.35
CA SER A 41 2.83 6.84 -0.55
C SER A 41 1.89 5.73 -0.07
N VAL A 42 1.46 4.87 -0.99
CA VAL A 42 0.63 3.70 -0.64
C VAL A 42 1.36 2.78 0.34
N SER A 43 2.67 2.59 0.18
CA SER A 43 3.50 1.81 1.11
C SER A 43 3.49 2.35 2.54
N LYS A 44 3.56 3.68 2.70
CA LYS A 44 3.43 4.34 4.02
C LYS A 44 2.05 4.13 4.63
N VAL A 45 0.98 4.31 3.85
CA VAL A 45 -0.39 4.11 4.33
C VAL A 45 -0.60 2.65 4.75
N MET A 46 -0.18 1.68 3.94
CA MET A 46 -0.27 0.24 4.28
C MET A 46 0.52 -0.06 5.56
N THR A 47 1.73 0.45 5.69
CA THR A 47 2.56 0.25 6.89
C THR A 47 1.89 0.80 8.15
N ILE A 48 1.30 2.01 8.08
CA ILE A 48 0.53 2.58 9.20
C ILE A 48 -0.63 1.65 9.58
N VAL A 49 -1.41 1.18 8.61
CA VAL A 49 -2.57 0.30 8.87
C VAL A 49 -2.12 -1.03 9.49
N ILE A 50 -1.07 -1.66 8.94
CA ILE A 50 -0.54 -2.94 9.44
C ILE A 50 -0.01 -2.78 10.86
N THR A 51 0.79 -1.76 11.12
CA THR A 51 1.38 -1.53 12.45
C THR A 51 0.33 -1.13 13.47
N PHE A 52 -0.69 -0.37 13.06
CA PHE A 52 -1.85 -0.06 13.90
C PHE A 52 -2.60 -1.35 14.29
N HIS A 53 -2.92 -2.21 13.32
CA HIS A 53 -3.57 -3.50 13.59
C HIS A 53 -2.70 -4.41 14.49
N GLN A 54 -1.39 -4.48 14.25
CA GLN A 54 -0.45 -5.24 15.09
C GLN A 54 -0.35 -4.70 16.52
N SER A 55 -0.68 -3.43 16.75
CA SER A 55 -0.67 -2.83 18.08
C SER A 55 -1.90 -3.19 18.93
N GLY A 56 -2.90 -3.88 18.35
CA GLY A 56 -4.08 -4.37 19.05
C GLY A 56 -5.14 -3.29 19.32
N TYR A 57 -5.08 -2.16 18.61
CA TYR A 57 -6.09 -1.12 18.60
C TYR A 57 -7.16 -1.35 17.53
#